data_AF-A0A7Y2UHX1-F1
#
_entry.id   AF-A0A7Y2UHX1-F1
#
_cell.length_a   1.000
_cell.length_b   1.000
_cell.length_c   1.000
_cell.angle_alpha   90.00
_cell.angle_beta   90.00
_cell.angle_gamma   90.00
#
_symmetry.space_group_name_H-M   'P 1'
#
loop_
_entity.id
_entity.type
_entity.pdbx_description
1 polymer ?
#
loop_
_entity_poly.entity_id
_entity_poly.type
_entity_poly.pdbx_seq_one_letter_code
_entity_poly.pdbx_strand_id
1 'polypeptide(L)'
;MINFFRKIRKKLADDNQFFKYARYAIGEIVLVVVGILIALQINNWNEQIKTQENVQGQLINLIDAIESDIKTYENLLRREGFRFHAVKYLLGLAEEEILFYSYDYHKFPKNQWSFMWDKPIPEEYDEEYIRTCLSVLDNGPAGSIINKSAISEFNSTGLFSSLKNAELKKKINEYYIFTDTRYIGRSWEYKLDISLQIRDLLLDQYQIDSRRVRDVKGIIELFKNDTVITSELHFLLDNISWSCQTFLNSRQMAVQVLEDIKAELNQLDN
;
A
#
# COMPACT_ATOMS: atom_id res chain seq x y z
N MET A 1 5.91 -14.11 58.81
CA MET A 1 6.55 -12.79 59.10
C MET A 1 5.70 -11.84 59.95
N ILE A 2 4.36 -11.81 59.83
CA ILE A 2 3.48 -10.93 60.63
C ILE A 2 3.60 -11.12 62.16
N ASN A 3 3.78 -12.35 62.64
CA ASN A 3 3.82 -12.63 64.09
C ASN A 3 5.06 -12.10 64.81
N PHE A 4 6.18 -11.88 64.10
CA PHE A 4 7.42 -11.39 64.69
C PHE A 4 7.33 -9.88 64.97
N PHE A 5 6.91 -9.09 63.98
CA PHE A 5 6.68 -7.65 64.12
C PHE A 5 5.51 -7.34 65.08
N ARG A 6 4.48 -8.20 65.11
CA ARG A 6 3.36 -8.09 66.06
C ARG A 6 3.82 -8.22 67.53
N LYS A 7 4.74 -9.15 67.83
CA LYS A 7 5.27 -9.34 69.19
C LYS A 7 6.12 -8.15 69.67
N ILE A 8 6.91 -7.56 68.77
CA ILE A 8 7.74 -6.39 69.08
C ILE A 8 6.88 -5.14 69.33
N ARG A 9 5.86 -4.91 68.50
CA ARG A 9 4.90 -3.80 68.69
C ARG A 9 4.15 -3.89 70.01
N LYS A 10 3.68 -5.08 70.38
CA LYS A 10 2.97 -5.30 71.64
C LYS A 10 3.86 -4.98 72.85
N LYS A 11 5.10 -5.46 72.85
CA LYS A 11 6.07 -5.21 73.92
C LYS A 11 6.46 -3.72 74.06
N LEU A 12 6.60 -2.98 72.96
CA LEU A 12 6.94 -1.55 72.97
C LEU A 12 5.76 -0.65 73.37
N ALA A 13 4.52 -1.08 73.10
CA ALA A 13 3.31 -0.40 73.55
C ALA A 13 3.08 -0.59 75.06
N ASP A 14 3.32 -1.80 75.57
CA ASP A 14 3.21 -2.14 77.01
C ASP A 14 4.26 -1.35 77.86
N ASP A 15 5.42 -1.02 77.29
CA ASP A 15 6.50 -0.23 77.94
C ASP A 15 6.29 1.31 77.88
N ASN A 16 5.13 1.82 77.44
CA ASN A 16 4.81 3.26 77.32
C ASN A 16 5.73 4.07 76.36
N GLN A 17 6.43 3.39 75.44
CA GLN A 17 7.41 4.00 74.52
C GLN A 17 6.79 4.47 73.19
N PHE A 18 5.84 5.42 73.26
CA PHE A 18 5.07 5.91 72.10
C PHE A 18 5.94 6.29 70.89
N PHE A 19 7.03 7.04 71.09
CA PHE A 19 7.93 7.47 70.01
C PHE A 19 8.71 6.32 69.34
N LYS A 20 8.96 5.21 70.04
CA LYS A 20 9.59 4.03 69.44
C LYS A 20 8.55 3.18 68.72
N TYR A 21 7.37 3.00 69.32
CA TYR A 21 6.24 2.33 68.67
C TYR A 21 5.87 2.98 67.32
N ALA A 22 5.73 4.31 67.27
CA ALA A 22 5.39 5.04 66.06
C ALA A 22 6.45 4.86 64.95
N ARG A 23 7.74 4.91 65.28
CA ARG A 23 8.84 4.67 64.32
C ARG A 23 8.79 3.27 63.69
N TYR A 24 8.51 2.24 64.49
CA TYR A 24 8.39 0.86 63.99
C TYR A 24 7.12 0.65 63.14
N ALA A 25 5.98 1.22 63.53
CA ALA A 25 4.74 1.13 62.76
C ALA A 25 4.86 1.85 61.40
N ILE A 26 5.50 3.02 61.36
CA ILE A 26 5.81 3.74 60.11
C ILE A 26 6.74 2.91 59.24
N GLY A 27 7.80 2.31 59.82
CA GLY A 27 8.70 1.43 59.07
C GLY A 27 7.99 0.24 58.42
N GLU A 28 7.01 -0.38 59.12
CA GLU A 28 6.21 -1.48 58.57
C GLU A 28 5.31 -1.02 57.42
N ILE A 29 4.66 0.13 57.54
CA ILE A 29 3.85 0.72 56.46
C ILE A 29 4.73 1.03 55.24
N VAL A 30 5.89 1.67 55.45
CA VAL A 30 6.83 1.98 54.36
C VAL A 30 7.31 0.71 53.66
N LEU A 31 7.62 -0.36 54.41
CA LEU A 31 8.05 -1.63 53.85
C LEU A 31 6.94 -2.30 53.03
N VAL A 32 5.69 -2.28 53.51
CA VAL A 32 4.52 -2.78 52.77
C VAL A 32 4.29 -1.94 51.50
N VAL A 33 4.37 -0.62 51.58
CA VAL A 33 4.21 0.29 50.43
C VAL A 33 5.29 0.02 49.39
N VAL A 34 6.55 -0.12 49.78
CA VAL A 34 7.65 -0.50 48.85
C VAL A 34 7.37 -1.86 48.20
N GLY A 35 6.89 -2.84 48.96
CA GLY A 35 6.50 -4.15 48.43
C GLY A 35 5.39 -4.06 47.37
N ILE A 36 4.37 -3.24 47.60
CA ILE A 36 3.27 -3.00 46.64
C ILE A 36 3.80 -2.29 45.38
N LEU A 37 4.65 -1.26 45.56
CA LEU A 37 5.22 -0.52 44.43
C LEU A 37 6.09 -1.41 43.53
N ILE A 38 6.91 -2.29 44.13
CA ILE A 38 7.71 -3.26 43.36
C ILE A 38 6.80 -4.24 42.63
N ALA A 39 5.75 -4.75 43.29
CA ALA A 39 4.79 -5.66 42.65
C ALA A 39 4.07 -5.01 41.45
N LEU A 40 3.62 -3.76 41.60
CA LEU A 40 3.03 -2.97 40.52
C LEU A 40 4.03 -2.73 39.38
N GLN A 41 5.28 -2.39 39.72
CA GLN A 41 6.32 -2.15 38.72
C GLN A 41 6.62 -3.40 37.89
N ILE A 42 6.71 -4.57 38.54
CA ILE A 42 6.91 -5.86 37.85
C ILE A 42 5.71 -6.18 36.95
N ASN A 43 4.47 -5.96 37.42
CA ASN A 43 3.28 -6.19 36.60
C ASN A 43 3.27 -5.29 35.36
N ASN A 44 3.51 -3.99 35.54
CA ASN A 44 3.55 -3.02 34.44
C ASN A 44 4.66 -3.35 33.44
N TRP A 45 5.83 -3.80 33.91
CA TRP A 45 6.92 -4.22 33.04
C TRP A 45 6.55 -5.46 32.21
N ASN A 46 5.93 -6.47 32.83
CA ASN A 46 5.43 -7.65 32.12
C ASN A 46 4.36 -7.30 31.07
N GLU A 47 3.45 -6.37 31.37
CA GLU A 47 2.45 -5.87 30.41
C GLU A 47 3.10 -5.13 29.23
N GLN A 48 4.13 -4.33 29.50
CA GLN A 48 4.90 -3.65 28.46
C GLN A 48 5.59 -4.65 27.53
N ILE A 49 6.21 -5.71 28.06
CA ILE A 49 6.84 -6.77 27.26
C ILE A 49 5.81 -7.43 26.35
N LYS A 50 4.68 -7.89 26.89
CA LYS A 50 3.60 -8.49 26.10
C LYS A 50 3.08 -7.57 25.02
N THR A 51 2.97 -6.27 25.32
CA THR A 51 2.56 -5.27 24.33
C THR A 51 3.58 -5.16 23.19
N GLN A 52 4.88 -5.18 23.49
CA GLN A 52 5.92 -5.15 22.45
C GLN A 52 5.91 -6.43 21.60
N GLU A 53 5.76 -7.60 22.20
CA GLU A 53 5.63 -8.88 21.46
C GLU A 53 4.43 -8.85 20.50
N ASN A 54 3.29 -8.33 20.96
CA ASN A 54 2.11 -8.18 20.10
C ASN A 54 2.32 -7.16 18.97
N VAL A 55 3.04 -6.06 19.23
CA VAL A 55 3.41 -5.09 18.18
C VAL A 55 4.31 -5.74 17.12
N GLN A 56 5.31 -6.53 17.54
CA GLN A 56 6.17 -7.28 16.61
C GLN A 56 5.35 -8.26 15.76
N GLY A 57 4.42 -8.99 16.36
CA GLY A 57 3.52 -9.88 15.62
C GLY A 57 2.69 -9.14 14.56
N GLN A 58 2.17 -7.96 14.89
CA GLN A 58 1.44 -7.13 13.93
C GLN A 58 2.34 -6.56 12.82
N LEU A 59 3.60 -6.21 13.12
CA LEU A 59 4.58 -5.80 12.11
C LEU A 59 4.92 -6.94 11.14
N ILE A 60 5.00 -8.19 11.63
CA ILE A 60 5.19 -9.38 10.77
C ILE A 60 3.97 -9.57 9.85
N ASN A 61 2.75 -9.45 10.37
CA ASN A 61 1.54 -9.51 9.54
C ASN A 61 1.51 -8.41 8.47
N LEU A 62 2.03 -7.21 8.78
CA LEU A 62 2.18 -6.13 7.79
C LEU A 62 3.23 -6.47 6.72
N ILE A 63 4.32 -7.15 7.05
CA ILE A 63 5.31 -7.60 6.06
C ILE A 63 4.63 -8.44 4.98
N ASP A 64 3.87 -9.48 5.37
CA ASP A 64 3.20 -10.37 4.42
C ASP A 64 2.18 -9.61 3.55
N ALA A 65 1.43 -8.69 4.15
CA ALA A 65 0.47 -7.86 3.44
C ALA A 65 1.16 -6.94 2.40
N ILE A 66 2.23 -6.25 2.80
CA ILE A 66 2.96 -5.33 1.94
C ILE A 66 3.69 -6.08 0.81
N GLU A 67 4.24 -7.27 1.07
CA GLU A 67 4.82 -8.12 0.01
C GLU A 67 3.78 -8.54 -1.02
N SER A 68 2.53 -8.81 -0.60
CA SER A 68 1.40 -9.04 -1.51
C SER A 68 1.03 -7.78 -2.31
N ASP A 69 1.06 -6.62 -1.68
CA ASP A 69 0.79 -5.34 -2.35
C ASP A 69 1.83 -5.04 -3.43
N ILE A 70 3.12 -5.27 -3.15
CA ILE A 70 4.22 -5.13 -4.12
C ILE A 70 3.96 -5.98 -5.36
N LYS A 71 3.63 -7.26 -5.18
CA LYS A 71 3.28 -8.17 -6.29
C LYS A 71 2.06 -7.66 -7.07
N THR A 72 1.08 -7.09 -6.38
CA THR A 72 -0.10 -6.50 -6.99
C THR A 72 0.28 -5.30 -7.88
N TYR A 73 1.11 -4.38 -7.39
CA TYR A 73 1.59 -3.26 -8.20
C TYR A 73 2.41 -3.70 -9.41
N GLU A 74 3.23 -4.74 -9.28
CA GLU A 74 3.98 -5.30 -10.41
C GLU A 74 3.04 -5.84 -11.49
N ASN A 75 1.98 -6.56 -11.11
CA ASN A 75 0.96 -7.03 -12.06
C ASN A 75 0.23 -5.87 -12.74
N LEU A 76 -0.12 -4.82 -12.00
CA LEU A 76 -0.81 -3.65 -12.52
C LEU A 76 0.08 -2.86 -13.49
N LEU A 77 1.35 -2.66 -13.12
CA LEU A 77 2.36 -2.02 -13.96
C LEU A 77 2.58 -2.79 -15.26
N ARG A 78 2.56 -4.13 -15.23
CA ARG A 78 2.63 -4.95 -16.44
C ARG A 78 1.47 -4.69 -17.38
N ARG A 79 0.24 -4.67 -16.85
CA ARG A 79 -0.96 -4.49 -17.66
C ARG A 79 -1.05 -3.07 -18.23
N GLU A 80 -0.98 -2.05 -17.39
CA GLU A 80 -1.05 -0.66 -17.86
C GLU A 80 0.12 -0.30 -18.77
N GLY A 81 1.29 -0.88 -18.49
CA GLY A 81 2.45 -0.74 -19.31
C GLY A 81 2.28 -1.25 -20.75
N PHE A 82 1.63 -2.40 -20.90
CA PHE A 82 1.24 -2.88 -22.22
C PHE A 82 0.23 -1.95 -22.90
N ARG A 83 -0.81 -1.51 -22.17
CA ARG A 83 -1.81 -0.57 -22.71
C ARG A 83 -1.17 0.73 -23.20
N PHE A 84 -0.18 1.24 -22.46
CA PHE A 84 0.58 2.43 -22.86
C PHE A 84 1.26 2.22 -24.21
N HIS A 85 1.95 1.09 -24.39
CA HIS A 85 2.58 0.74 -25.66
C HIS A 85 1.57 0.53 -26.79
N ALA A 86 0.44 -0.10 -26.49
CA ALA A 86 -0.62 -0.33 -27.46
C ALA A 86 -1.18 0.99 -28.00
N VAL A 87 -1.56 1.91 -27.11
CA VAL A 87 -2.11 3.22 -27.50
C VAL A 87 -1.05 4.07 -28.21
N LYS A 88 0.19 4.08 -27.69
CA LYS A 88 1.33 4.76 -28.32
C LYS A 88 1.58 4.26 -29.75
N TYR A 89 1.51 2.95 -29.95
CA TYR A 89 1.72 2.34 -31.26
C TYR A 89 0.58 2.71 -32.23
N LEU A 90 -0.67 2.70 -31.78
CA LEU A 90 -1.83 3.13 -32.59
C LEU A 90 -1.73 4.60 -32.99
N LEU A 91 -1.33 5.49 -32.06
CA LEU A 91 -1.09 6.91 -32.35
C LEU A 91 0.07 7.10 -33.34
N GLY A 92 1.16 6.34 -33.19
CA GLY A 92 2.27 6.37 -34.15
C GLY A 92 1.86 5.94 -35.56
N LEU A 93 1.02 4.90 -35.67
CA LEU A 93 0.42 4.50 -36.95
C LEU A 93 -0.56 5.54 -37.50
N ALA A 94 -1.18 6.34 -36.63
CA ALA A 94 -2.04 7.46 -37.00
C ALA A 94 -1.25 8.74 -37.37
N GLU A 95 0.09 8.67 -37.41
CA GLU A 95 0.98 9.81 -37.70
C GLU A 95 0.89 10.96 -36.68
N GLU A 96 0.43 10.65 -35.47
CA GLU A 96 0.31 11.60 -34.36
C GLU A 96 1.65 11.78 -33.63
N GLU A 97 1.98 13.03 -33.31
CA GLU A 97 3.13 13.35 -32.46
C GLU A 97 2.75 13.21 -30.99
N ILE A 98 3.55 12.46 -30.23
CA ILE A 98 3.32 12.28 -28.79
C ILE A 98 4.12 13.33 -28.04
N LEU A 99 3.46 14.40 -27.63
CA LEU A 99 4.11 15.61 -27.09
C LEU A 99 4.45 15.51 -25.61
N PHE A 100 3.66 14.79 -24.80
CA PHE A 100 3.86 14.71 -23.36
C PHE A 100 3.46 13.35 -22.79
N TYR A 101 4.25 12.80 -21.88
CA TYR A 101 3.80 11.80 -20.92
C TYR A 101 4.57 11.96 -19.61
N SER A 102 3.88 11.75 -18.49
CA SER A 102 4.41 11.94 -17.14
C SER A 102 5.41 10.88 -16.69
N TYR A 103 5.48 9.74 -17.40
CA TYR A 103 6.21 8.55 -16.98
C TYR A 103 7.24 8.10 -18.02
N ASP A 104 8.53 8.17 -17.70
CA ASP A 104 9.62 7.68 -18.57
C ASP A 104 9.61 6.13 -18.65
N TYR A 105 8.74 5.59 -19.53
CA TYR A 105 8.52 4.16 -19.70
C TYR A 105 9.63 3.46 -20.50
N HIS A 106 10.61 4.18 -21.06
CA HIS A 106 11.76 3.56 -21.75
C HIS A 106 12.59 2.62 -20.85
N LYS A 107 12.34 2.65 -19.53
CA LYS A 107 12.96 1.80 -18.51
C LYS A 107 12.20 0.50 -18.20
N PHE A 108 11.04 0.27 -18.82
CA PHE A 108 10.26 -0.93 -18.49
C PHE A 108 10.82 -2.19 -19.16
N PRO A 109 10.87 -3.35 -18.46
CA PRO A 109 11.38 -4.57 -19.05
C PRO A 109 10.51 -5.06 -20.21
N LYS A 110 11.12 -5.24 -21.38
CA LYS A 110 10.46 -5.70 -22.63
C LYS A 110 9.83 -7.10 -22.55
N ASN A 111 10.03 -7.82 -21.45
CA ASN A 111 9.76 -9.26 -21.32
C ASN A 111 8.64 -9.61 -20.32
N GLN A 112 7.83 -8.63 -19.89
CA GLN A 112 6.79 -8.85 -18.88
C GLN A 112 5.36 -9.00 -19.42
N TRP A 113 5.16 -8.99 -20.74
CA TRP A 113 3.81 -8.94 -21.35
C TRP A 113 3.25 -10.29 -21.78
N SER A 114 3.86 -11.42 -21.38
CA SER A 114 3.64 -12.75 -21.97
C SER A 114 2.19 -13.27 -21.95
N PHE A 115 1.25 -12.61 -21.27
CA PHE A 115 -0.17 -12.96 -21.28
C PHE A 115 -1.00 -12.20 -22.33
N MET A 116 -0.54 -11.05 -22.83
CA MET A 116 -1.22 -10.26 -23.89
C MET A 116 -0.43 -10.24 -25.20
N TRP A 117 0.90 -10.19 -25.11
CA TRP A 117 1.79 -10.19 -26.27
C TRP A 117 3.15 -10.75 -25.85
N ASP A 118 3.55 -11.86 -26.47
CA ASP A 118 4.78 -12.60 -26.15
C ASP A 118 5.92 -12.35 -27.15
N LYS A 119 5.66 -11.58 -28.21
CA LYS A 119 6.63 -11.17 -29.24
C LYS A 119 7.23 -9.79 -28.92
N PRO A 120 8.32 -9.37 -29.58
CA PRO A 120 8.77 -7.98 -29.55
C PRO A 120 7.66 -7.03 -30.03
N ILE A 121 7.64 -5.81 -29.50
CA ILE A 121 6.76 -4.75 -30.03
C ILE A 121 7.28 -4.38 -31.43
N PRO A 122 6.45 -4.49 -32.48
CA PRO A 122 6.84 -4.17 -33.84
C PRO A 122 7.07 -2.67 -34.00
N GLU A 123 8.06 -2.31 -34.81
CA GLU A 123 8.35 -0.91 -35.17
C GLU A 123 7.53 -0.44 -36.38
N GLU A 124 7.10 -1.39 -37.21
CA GLU A 124 6.28 -1.16 -38.40
C GLU A 124 4.88 -1.76 -38.24
N TYR A 125 4.02 -1.58 -39.24
CA TYR A 125 2.66 -2.13 -39.28
C TYR A 125 2.65 -3.66 -39.07
N ASP A 126 1.95 -4.12 -38.03
CA ASP A 126 1.73 -5.53 -37.74
C ASP A 126 0.25 -5.76 -37.39
N GLU A 127 -0.47 -6.50 -38.24
CA GLU A 127 -1.91 -6.66 -38.11
C GLU A 127 -2.30 -7.41 -36.82
N GLU A 128 -1.52 -8.40 -36.41
CA GLU A 128 -1.78 -9.19 -35.20
C GLU A 128 -1.61 -8.32 -33.96
N TYR A 129 -0.54 -7.52 -33.93
CA TYR A 129 -0.29 -6.59 -32.84
C TYR A 129 -1.36 -5.52 -32.76
N ILE A 130 -1.76 -4.92 -33.89
CA ILE A 130 -2.82 -3.91 -33.92
C ILE A 130 -4.12 -4.48 -33.34
N ARG A 131 -4.50 -5.71 -33.70
CA ARG A 131 -5.69 -6.38 -33.13
C ARG A 131 -5.57 -6.51 -31.61
N THR A 132 -4.40 -6.90 -31.12
CA THR A 132 -4.13 -6.95 -29.68
C THR A 132 -4.23 -5.57 -29.03
N CYS A 133 -3.65 -4.53 -29.65
CA CYS A 133 -3.72 -3.16 -29.18
C CYS A 133 -5.17 -2.65 -29.07
N LEU A 134 -5.98 -2.89 -30.10
CA LEU A 134 -7.39 -2.52 -30.13
C LEU A 134 -8.20 -3.26 -29.04
N SER A 135 -7.86 -4.53 -28.78
CA SER A 135 -8.53 -5.35 -27.75
C SER A 135 -8.33 -4.86 -26.31
N VAL A 136 -7.31 -4.03 -26.06
CA VAL A 136 -6.96 -3.54 -24.72
C VAL A 136 -7.28 -2.06 -24.50
N LEU A 137 -7.83 -1.37 -25.51
CA LEU A 137 -8.22 0.04 -25.39
C LEU A 137 -9.19 0.26 -24.22
N ASP A 138 -10.21 -0.59 -24.15
CA ASP A 138 -11.30 -0.48 -23.18
C ASP A 138 -11.08 -1.27 -21.89
N ASN A 139 -9.92 -1.92 -21.74
CA ASN A 139 -9.51 -2.57 -20.51
C ASN A 139 -9.13 -1.50 -19.48
N GLY A 140 -10.12 -0.84 -18.87
CA GLY A 140 -9.86 0.18 -17.86
C GLY A 140 -8.89 -0.28 -16.78
N PRO A 141 -8.20 0.64 -16.09
CA PRO A 141 -7.24 0.24 -15.08
C PRO A 141 -8.00 -0.53 -13.99
N ALA A 142 -7.69 -1.81 -13.83
CA ALA A 142 -8.09 -2.50 -12.62
C ALA A 142 -7.51 -1.71 -11.45
N GLY A 143 -8.38 -1.36 -10.51
CA GLY A 143 -7.97 -0.68 -9.29
C GLY A 143 -6.91 -1.50 -8.57
N SER A 144 -6.06 -0.82 -7.81
CA SER A 144 -5.20 -1.50 -6.86
C SER A 144 -6.05 -1.95 -5.68
N ILE A 145 -6.45 -3.22 -5.67
CA ILE A 145 -7.08 -3.82 -4.48
C ILE A 145 -5.95 -4.20 -3.53
N ILE A 146 -5.64 -3.29 -2.61
CA ILE A 146 -4.72 -3.55 -1.50
C ILE A 146 -5.50 -4.18 -0.36
N ASN A 147 -4.98 -5.27 0.17
CA ASN A 147 -5.59 -5.90 1.34
C ASN A 147 -5.21 -5.12 2.60
N LYS A 148 -6.17 -4.35 3.12
CA LYS A 148 -5.98 -3.53 4.34
C LYS A 148 -6.30 -4.27 5.62
N SER A 149 -6.60 -5.57 5.60
CA SER A 149 -6.98 -6.31 6.80
C SER A 149 -5.90 -6.22 7.88
N ALA A 150 -4.63 -6.37 7.52
CA ALA A 150 -3.51 -6.29 8.46
C ALA A 150 -3.40 -4.93 9.15
N ILE A 151 -3.38 -3.82 8.39
CA ILE A 151 -3.31 -2.47 9.00
C ILE A 151 -4.59 -2.11 9.77
N SER A 152 -5.74 -2.61 9.33
CA SER A 152 -7.02 -2.38 10.01
C SER A 152 -7.06 -3.10 11.36
N GLU A 153 -6.58 -4.35 11.40
CA GLU A 153 -6.39 -5.11 12.64
C GLU A 153 -5.41 -4.40 13.59
N PHE A 154 -4.24 -4.00 13.08
CA PHE A 154 -3.22 -3.32 13.88
C PHE A 154 -3.72 -2.01 14.50
N ASN A 155 -4.55 -1.26 13.76
CA ASN A 155 -5.20 -0.05 14.27
C ASN A 155 -6.29 -0.37 15.31
N SER A 156 -7.18 -1.32 15.01
CA SER A 156 -8.33 -1.65 15.87
C SER A 156 -7.94 -2.25 17.22
N THR A 157 -6.80 -2.93 17.31
CA THR A 157 -6.25 -3.45 18.57
C THR A 157 -5.61 -2.36 19.45
N GLY A 158 -5.43 -1.15 18.94
CA GLY A 158 -4.71 -0.06 19.61
C GLY A 158 -3.19 -0.23 19.64
N LEU A 159 -2.67 -1.37 19.17
CA LEU A 159 -1.23 -1.69 19.18
C LEU A 159 -0.43 -0.77 18.26
N PHE A 160 -1.03 -0.24 17.19
CA PHE A 160 -0.35 0.72 16.31
C PHE A 160 0.05 2.00 17.07
N SER A 161 -0.75 2.43 18.05
CA SER A 161 -0.41 3.55 18.93
C SER A 161 0.79 3.21 19.83
N SER A 162 0.96 1.95 20.20
CA SER A 162 2.06 1.44 21.05
C SER A 162 3.38 1.24 20.30
N LEU A 163 3.41 1.32 18.97
CA LEU A 163 4.65 1.35 18.19
C LEU A 163 5.45 2.61 18.55
N LYS A 164 6.66 2.43 19.09
CA LYS A 164 7.51 3.53 19.60
C LYS A 164 8.16 4.35 18.49
N ASN A 165 8.54 3.70 17.39
CA ASN A 165 9.17 4.38 16.26
C ASN A 165 8.16 5.29 15.53
N ALA A 166 8.25 6.59 15.79
CA ALA A 166 7.35 7.59 15.23
C ALA A 166 7.52 7.78 13.72
N GLU A 167 8.75 7.62 13.21
CA GLU A 167 9.03 7.76 11.78
C GLU A 167 8.48 6.57 11.00
N LEU A 168 8.68 5.34 11.50
CA LEU A 168 8.07 4.15 10.90
C LEU A 168 6.54 4.24 10.87
N LYS A 169 5.94 4.66 11.99
CA LYS A 169 4.50 4.89 12.10
C LYS A 169 3.99 5.86 11.04
N LYS A 170 4.71 6.97 10.85
CA LYS A 170 4.39 7.98 9.84
C LYS A 170 4.46 7.38 8.43
N LYS A 171 5.53 6.67 8.09
CA LYS A 171 5.70 6.05 6.77
C LYS A 171 4.63 5.00 6.45
N ILE A 172 4.27 4.16 7.42
CA ILE A 172 3.16 3.19 7.27
C ILE A 172 1.84 3.93 6.95
N ASN A 173 1.53 4.98 7.70
CA ASN A 173 0.33 5.78 7.46
C ASN A 173 0.34 6.46 6.09
N GLU A 174 1.46 7.10 5.72
CA GLU A 174 1.62 7.78 4.44
C GLU A 174 1.41 6.82 3.26
N TYR A 175 1.93 5.59 3.37
CA TYR A 175 1.69 4.54 2.38
C TYR A 175 0.20 4.25 2.20
N TYR A 176 -0.53 3.88 3.27
CA TYR A 176 -1.95 3.53 3.15
C TYR A 176 -2.85 4.72 2.78
N ILE A 177 -2.53 5.94 3.24
CA ILE A 177 -3.27 7.16 2.84
C ILE A 177 -3.07 7.46 1.35
N PHE A 178 -1.82 7.36 0.88
CA PHE A 178 -1.51 7.58 -0.53
C PHE A 178 -2.28 6.62 -1.43
N THR A 179 -2.38 5.35 -1.04
CA THR A 179 -3.10 4.35 -1.82
C THR A 179 -4.60 4.60 -1.85
N ASP A 180 -5.18 5.06 -0.74
CA ASP A 180 -6.62 5.31 -0.63
C ASP A 180 -7.08 6.45 -1.52
N THR A 181 -6.32 7.54 -1.49
CA THR A 181 -6.64 8.74 -2.27
C THR A 181 -6.58 8.51 -3.78
N ARG A 182 -5.83 7.50 -4.24
CA ARG A 182 -5.56 7.30 -5.68
C ARG A 182 -6.26 6.10 -6.31
N TYR A 183 -6.66 5.11 -5.53
CA TYR A 183 -7.21 3.85 -6.07
C TYR A 183 -8.62 3.52 -5.62
N ILE A 184 -9.27 4.38 -4.83
CA ILE A 184 -10.60 4.11 -4.27
C ILE A 184 -11.57 5.23 -4.64
N GLY A 185 -12.85 4.86 -4.80
CA GLY A 185 -13.96 5.80 -5.00
C GLY A 185 -13.86 6.54 -6.34
N ARG A 186 -14.18 7.83 -6.32
CA ARG A 186 -14.27 8.67 -7.52
C ARG A 186 -13.00 8.69 -8.37
N SER A 187 -11.83 8.58 -7.74
CA SER A 187 -10.55 8.54 -8.45
C SER A 187 -10.44 7.32 -9.38
N TRP A 188 -10.99 6.18 -8.95
CA TRP A 188 -11.01 4.96 -9.76
C TRP A 188 -12.13 5.02 -10.81
N GLU A 189 -13.33 5.44 -10.44
CA GLU A 189 -14.47 5.59 -11.37
C GLU A 189 -14.12 6.50 -12.54
N TYR A 190 -13.53 7.66 -12.26
CA TYR A 190 -13.07 8.61 -13.28
C TYR A 190 -12.10 7.99 -14.29
N LYS A 191 -11.20 7.11 -13.83
CA LYS A 191 -10.23 6.44 -14.70
C LYS A 191 -10.84 5.35 -15.55
N LEU A 192 -11.81 4.64 -14.98
CA LEU A 192 -12.59 3.66 -15.71
C LEU A 192 -13.37 4.37 -16.82
N ASP A 193 -14.06 5.45 -16.50
CA ASP A 193 -14.85 6.24 -17.46
C ASP A 193 -13.99 6.68 -18.66
N ILE A 194 -12.78 7.20 -18.42
CA ILE A 194 -11.86 7.58 -19.49
C ILE A 194 -11.47 6.41 -20.40
N SER A 195 -11.28 5.23 -19.82
CA SER A 195 -10.98 4.04 -20.63
C SER A 195 -12.18 3.56 -21.45
N LEU A 196 -13.40 3.86 -21.01
CA LEU A 196 -14.62 3.50 -21.73
C LEU A 196 -14.96 4.52 -22.82
N GLN A 197 -14.54 5.78 -22.70
CA GLN A 197 -14.82 6.84 -23.68
C GLN A 197 -14.42 6.45 -25.10
N ILE A 198 -13.21 5.91 -25.32
CA ILE A 198 -12.77 5.50 -26.66
C ILE A 198 -13.60 4.34 -27.21
N ARG A 199 -14.02 3.41 -26.34
CA ARG A 199 -14.86 2.27 -26.73
C ARG A 199 -16.22 2.79 -27.19
N ASP A 200 -16.84 3.63 -26.37
CA ASP A 200 -18.17 4.16 -26.61
C ASP A 200 -18.16 5.06 -27.86
N LEU A 201 -17.10 5.85 -28.07
CA LEU A 201 -16.89 6.60 -29.30
C LEU A 201 -16.89 5.69 -30.54
N LEU A 202 -16.06 4.63 -30.54
CA LEU A 202 -15.92 3.73 -31.68
C LEU A 202 -17.22 2.95 -31.96
N LEU A 203 -17.90 2.46 -30.92
CA LEU A 203 -19.15 1.73 -31.06
C LEU A 203 -20.30 2.64 -31.49
N ASP A 204 -20.52 3.76 -30.80
CA ASP A 204 -21.74 4.55 -30.98
C ASP A 204 -21.70 5.38 -32.26
N GLN A 205 -20.53 5.97 -32.58
CA GLN A 205 -20.40 6.85 -33.76
C GLN A 205 -19.99 6.11 -35.03
N TYR A 206 -19.12 5.09 -34.90
CA TYR A 206 -18.54 4.41 -36.06
C TYR A 206 -19.02 2.96 -36.22
N GLN A 207 -19.80 2.43 -35.29
CA GLN A 207 -20.28 1.03 -35.30
C GLN A 207 -19.13 0.02 -35.31
N ILE A 208 -18.02 0.38 -34.66
CA ILE A 208 -16.79 -0.42 -34.58
C ILE A 208 -16.65 -1.01 -33.18
N ASP A 209 -16.76 -2.33 -33.07
CA ASP A 209 -16.34 -3.08 -31.88
C ASP A 209 -14.81 -3.31 -31.95
N SER A 210 -14.05 -2.60 -31.12
CA SER A 210 -12.58 -2.65 -31.08
C SER A 210 -12.03 -4.06 -30.81
N ARG A 211 -12.83 -4.96 -30.21
CA ARG A 211 -12.45 -6.35 -29.95
C ARG A 211 -12.78 -7.30 -31.10
N ARG A 212 -13.52 -6.84 -32.11
CA ARG A 212 -14.00 -7.67 -33.25
C ARG A 212 -13.75 -7.03 -34.61
N VAL A 213 -12.72 -6.19 -34.69
CA VAL A 213 -12.30 -5.53 -35.92
C VAL A 213 -12.01 -6.55 -37.00
N ARG A 214 -12.52 -6.35 -38.21
CA ARG A 214 -12.18 -7.18 -39.39
C ARG A 214 -11.20 -6.46 -40.29
N ASP A 215 -11.49 -5.20 -40.62
CA ASP A 215 -10.65 -4.33 -41.44
C ASP A 215 -9.73 -3.47 -40.56
N VAL A 216 -8.53 -3.99 -40.29
CA VAL A 216 -7.54 -3.29 -39.47
C VAL A 216 -6.96 -2.08 -40.19
N LYS A 217 -6.75 -2.16 -41.51
CA LYS A 217 -6.21 -1.05 -42.29
C LYS A 217 -7.19 0.12 -42.33
N GLY A 218 -8.48 -0.16 -42.54
CA GLY A 218 -9.52 0.86 -42.52
C GLY A 218 -9.62 1.58 -41.17
N ILE A 219 -9.40 0.88 -40.05
CA ILE A 219 -9.36 1.51 -38.72
C ILE A 219 -8.15 2.45 -38.56
N ILE A 220 -6.96 2.03 -38.98
CA ILE A 220 -5.80 2.92 -38.90
C ILE A 220 -6.00 4.16 -39.78
N GLU A 221 -6.58 3.99 -40.97
CA GLU A 221 -6.92 5.12 -41.84
C GLU A 221 -8.00 6.03 -41.22
N LEU A 222 -8.98 5.45 -40.53
CA LEU A 222 -9.95 6.23 -39.76
C LEU A 222 -9.26 7.04 -38.67
N PHE A 223 -8.35 6.43 -37.91
CA PHE A 223 -7.63 7.12 -36.83
C PHE A 223 -6.78 8.28 -37.38
N LYS A 224 -6.12 8.10 -38.54
CA LYS A 224 -5.39 9.19 -39.20
C LYS A 224 -6.25 10.40 -39.56
N ASN A 225 -7.49 10.15 -39.95
CA ASN A 225 -8.35 11.18 -40.53
C ASN A 225 -9.36 11.78 -39.54
N ASP A 226 -9.47 11.22 -38.33
CA ASP A 226 -10.45 11.65 -37.33
C ASP A 226 -9.78 12.18 -36.06
N THR A 227 -9.78 13.51 -35.94
CA THR A 227 -9.13 14.22 -34.83
C THR A 227 -9.82 14.00 -33.48
N VAL A 228 -11.10 13.60 -33.46
CA VAL A 228 -11.81 13.29 -32.22
C VAL A 228 -11.27 11.97 -31.67
N ILE A 229 -11.12 10.96 -32.53
CA ILE A 229 -10.55 9.67 -32.14
C ILE A 229 -9.11 9.85 -31.63
N THR A 230 -8.25 10.58 -32.35
CA THR A 230 -6.86 10.77 -31.91
C THR A 230 -6.77 11.57 -30.61
N SER A 231 -7.63 12.58 -30.42
CA SER A 231 -7.72 13.32 -29.16
C SER A 231 -8.09 12.41 -27.98
N GLU A 232 -9.07 11.52 -28.15
CA GLU A 232 -9.45 10.55 -27.11
C GLU A 232 -8.36 9.50 -26.86
N LEU A 233 -7.62 9.07 -27.89
CA LEU A 233 -6.48 8.18 -27.75
C LEU A 233 -5.31 8.84 -26.99
N HIS A 234 -5.02 10.12 -27.25
CA HIS A 234 -4.04 10.89 -26.49
C HIS A 234 -4.47 11.02 -25.02
N PHE A 235 -5.73 11.36 -24.77
CA PHE A 235 -6.26 11.47 -23.41
C PHE A 235 -6.22 10.14 -22.65
N LEU A 236 -6.52 9.03 -23.34
CA LEU A 236 -6.35 7.69 -22.81
C LEU A 236 -4.88 7.39 -22.47
N LEU A 237 -3.95 7.72 -23.36
CA LEU A 237 -2.51 7.53 -23.16
C LEU A 237 -2.03 8.27 -21.90
N ASP A 238 -2.45 9.52 -21.72
CA ASP A 238 -2.14 10.33 -20.54
C ASP A 238 -2.67 9.70 -19.25
N ASN A 239 -3.91 9.19 -19.27
CA ASN A 239 -4.49 8.50 -18.12
C ASN A 239 -3.71 7.24 -17.75
N ILE A 240 -3.34 6.44 -18.75
CA ILE A 240 -2.52 5.24 -18.57
C ILE A 240 -1.15 5.64 -18.00
N SER A 241 -0.50 6.65 -18.57
CA SER A 241 0.80 7.17 -18.08
C SER A 241 0.73 7.56 -16.60
N TRP A 242 -0.30 8.31 -16.21
CA TRP A 242 -0.50 8.69 -14.81
C TRP A 242 -0.70 7.47 -13.92
N SER A 243 -1.45 6.47 -14.39
CA SER A 243 -1.72 5.24 -13.64
C SER A 243 -0.43 4.44 -13.43
N CYS A 244 0.40 4.30 -14.47
CA CYS A 244 1.74 3.72 -14.37
C CYS A 244 2.61 4.45 -13.33
N GLN A 245 2.70 5.78 -13.38
CA GLN A 245 3.47 6.56 -12.41
C GLN A 245 2.98 6.35 -10.98
N THR A 246 1.66 6.28 -10.82
CA THR A 246 1.03 6.11 -9.52
C THR A 246 1.34 4.71 -8.95
N PHE A 247 1.25 3.65 -9.76
CA PHE A 247 1.64 2.30 -9.33
C PHE A 247 3.14 2.18 -9.04
N LEU A 248 4.01 2.86 -9.81
CA LEU A 248 5.44 2.88 -9.53
C LEU A 248 5.72 3.52 -8.16
N ASN A 249 5.12 4.67 -7.89
CA ASN A 249 5.29 5.38 -6.62
C ASN A 249 4.77 4.54 -5.46
N SER A 250 3.58 3.93 -5.61
CA SER A 250 3.03 3.05 -4.58
C SER A 250 3.93 1.85 -4.29
N ARG A 251 4.50 1.23 -5.33
CA ARG A 251 5.46 0.13 -5.17
C ARG A 251 6.73 0.59 -4.43
N GLN A 252 7.26 1.75 -4.78
CA GLN A 252 8.44 2.31 -4.10
C GLN A 252 8.17 2.60 -2.62
N MET A 253 7.02 3.19 -2.30
CA MET A 253 6.60 3.41 -0.91
C MET A 253 6.45 2.09 -0.15
N ALA A 254 5.80 1.08 -0.77
CA ALA A 254 5.64 -0.24 -0.17
C ALA A 254 6.99 -0.92 0.13
N VAL A 255 7.94 -0.88 -0.81
CA VAL A 255 9.30 -1.41 -0.61
C VAL A 255 10.02 -0.69 0.52
N GLN A 256 9.94 0.64 0.56
CA GLN A 256 10.58 1.42 1.62
C GLN A 256 10.00 1.08 3.01
N VAL A 257 8.67 1.00 3.12
CA VAL A 257 8.01 0.61 4.38
C VAL A 257 8.38 -0.81 4.77
N LEU A 258 8.43 -1.75 3.83
CA LEU A 258 8.84 -3.13 4.07
C LEU A 258 10.25 -3.21 4.65
N GLU A 259 11.21 -2.47 4.07
CA GLU A 259 12.59 -2.40 4.56
C GLU A 259 12.67 -1.79 5.95
N ASP A 260 11.91 -0.71 6.20
CA ASP A 260 11.88 -0.03 7.50
C ASP A 260 11.26 -0.91 8.60
N ILE A 261 10.21 -1.70 8.29
CA ILE A 261 9.64 -2.67 9.23
C ILE A 261 10.65 -3.77 9.55
N LYS A 262 11.33 -4.32 8.52
CA LYS A 262 12.37 -5.36 8.72
C LYS A 262 13.53 -4.83 9.58
N ALA A 263 13.93 -3.57 9.37
CA ALA A 263 14.95 -2.92 10.19
C ALA A 263 14.51 -2.72 11.65
N GLU A 264 13.26 -2.31 11.90
CA GLU A 264 12.70 -2.17 13.25
C GLU A 264 12.68 -3.52 13.99
N LEU A 265 12.23 -4.59 13.34
CA LEU A 265 12.21 -5.93 13.95
C LEU A 265 13.63 -6.40 14.34
N ASN A 266 14.62 -6.20 13.46
CA ASN A 266 16.01 -6.53 13.75
C ASN A 266 16.61 -5.73 14.92
N GLN A 267 16.13 -4.50 15.17
CA GLN A 267 16.55 -3.71 16.33
C GLN A 267 15.90 -4.17 17.63
N LEU A 268 14.73 -4.79 17.57
CA LEU A 268 14.03 -5.31 18.74
C LEU A 268 14.52 -6.70 19.18
N ASP A 269 15.15 -7.44 18.27
CA ASP A 269 15.77 -8.75 18.55
C ASP A 269 17.19 -8.65 19.16
N ASN A 270 17.81 -7.47 19.14
CA ASN A 270 19.14 -7.18 19.70
C ASN A 270 19.07 -6.41 21.02
#